data_AF-A0A9K3PHT6-F1
#
_entry.id   AF-A0A9K3PHT6-F1
#
_cell.length_a   1.000
_cell.length_b   1.000
_cell.length_c   1.000
_cell.angle_alpha   90.00
_cell.angle_beta   90.00
_cell.angle_gamma   90.00
#
_symmetry.space_group_name_H-M   'P 1'
#
loop_
_entity.id
_entity.type
_entity.pdbx_description
1 polymer ?
#
loop_
_entity_poly.entity_id
_entity_poly.type
_entity_poly.pdbx_seq_one_letter_code
_entity_poly.pdbx_strand_id
1 'polypeptide(L)'
;MRRLRMSAYRSRILVALGCTVVHLLQCTEVIIIAAKFRGADAFLFLPVAPPTIRKNSIDSRMLSSVVVLYQSTSSSSRSSNNNKNDPFPEELFSVAPMMGHTTRHYRYFWRLLSRHATLYTEMIPSSTIVQAYQQDAKRLLTSEGKGNNNTFDDIMPYHPECIKQVLEMIQEERQRHPTDSMSSLEKLLRDDTTDGNIILQLGGRDPQSLAIAAAIGTAFGQQQQQEHNIPAYSGINLNCGCLSTSVAAGRRTGAALMLEPQHVVQCLNAMTEAMSQIHRSSTTTLSVKHRLGVQDANDYQKRKQQLKDAGRYSLSQEEEEAYDSCKAFVSQLVTSSHSSHNLSRIQVHARLALLGLDRSVNNDNESQQQISSPLWVATRKDSPPVEEAVKINHQRVHYRAMQQARQATIDNRKIPPLHTNVVAAIARDFSSSRLQVVTNGGIQSMEDVQRRLEPDHVHGAMVGRGAINHPCSFAAVDAVLYKHCDIDSDRCGTRGQVLERYILYCTTQEDEYFQRCPHESATKEKNSDICIFRKELVAPAYHLFVGEEGNAAYQRLLKRLTSRAQRHTSAQILQASMAQLPDESLNKRIEQHLPWNRIQCEFQESYGEAAMGATKRSGAMQRIVY
;
A
#
# COMPACT_ATOMS: atom_id res chain seq x y z
N MET A 1 -49.69 -40.59 -27.31
CA MET A 1 -49.06 -40.00 -28.53
C MET A 1 -49.47 -38.54 -28.80
N ARG A 2 -49.37 -37.61 -27.84
CA ARG A 2 -49.56 -36.16 -28.12
C ARG A 2 -48.83 -35.19 -27.16
N ARG A 3 -47.69 -35.60 -26.60
CA ARG A 3 -46.77 -34.69 -25.84
C ARG A 3 -45.29 -34.87 -26.19
N LEU A 4 -44.99 -35.26 -27.43
CA LEU A 4 -43.62 -35.32 -27.99
C LEU A 4 -43.27 -34.12 -28.89
N ARG A 5 -44.08 -33.05 -28.91
CA ARG A 5 -43.87 -31.87 -29.80
C ARG A 5 -43.21 -30.65 -29.16
N MET A 6 -42.92 -30.65 -27.85
CA MET A 6 -42.21 -29.55 -27.17
C MET A 6 -40.69 -29.76 -27.06
N SER A 7 -40.20 -30.99 -27.29
CA SER A 7 -38.77 -31.32 -27.24
C SER A 7 -37.99 -30.73 -28.43
N ALA A 8 -38.55 -30.76 -29.64
CA ALA A 8 -37.82 -30.35 -30.86
C ALA A 8 -37.50 -28.85 -30.95
N TYR A 9 -38.31 -27.97 -30.35
CA TYR A 9 -38.07 -26.52 -30.41
C TYR A 9 -36.99 -26.06 -29.42
N ARG A 10 -36.88 -26.73 -28.27
CA ARG A 10 -35.93 -26.39 -27.20
C ARG A 10 -34.54 -26.98 -27.43
N SER A 11 -34.44 -28.13 -28.09
CA SER A 11 -33.15 -28.68 -28.57
C SER A 11 -32.48 -27.78 -29.61
N ARG A 12 -33.24 -27.03 -30.42
CA ARG A 12 -32.68 -26.13 -31.44
C ARG A 12 -31.98 -24.89 -30.86
N ILE A 13 -32.45 -24.35 -29.73
CA ILE A 13 -31.83 -23.19 -29.07
C ILE A 13 -30.46 -23.57 -28.49
N LEU A 14 -30.37 -24.76 -27.86
CA LEU A 14 -29.12 -25.24 -27.25
C LEU A 14 -28.09 -25.71 -28.29
N VAL A 15 -28.53 -26.28 -29.42
CA VAL A 15 -27.65 -26.60 -30.55
C VAL A 15 -27.14 -25.34 -31.25
N ALA A 16 -27.97 -24.29 -31.40
CA ALA A 16 -27.53 -23.00 -31.94
C ALA A 16 -26.49 -22.30 -31.05
N LEU A 17 -26.48 -22.59 -29.75
CA LEU A 17 -25.50 -22.11 -28.79
C LEU A 17 -24.29 -23.05 -28.63
N GLY A 18 -24.18 -24.14 -29.41
CA GLY A 18 -23.03 -25.06 -29.35
C GLY A 18 -22.94 -25.93 -28.08
N CYS A 19 -24.05 -26.11 -27.37
CA CYS A 19 -24.12 -26.88 -26.12
C CYS A 19 -24.58 -28.32 -26.35
N THR A 20 -23.96 -29.30 -25.66
CA THR A 20 -24.46 -30.68 -25.61
C THR A 20 -25.23 -30.89 -24.31
N VAL A 21 -26.51 -31.27 -24.38
CA VAL A 21 -27.33 -31.53 -23.19
C VAL A 21 -26.92 -32.86 -22.58
N VAL A 22 -26.59 -32.85 -21.29
CA VAL A 22 -26.09 -34.03 -20.55
C VAL A 22 -27.21 -34.64 -19.70
N HIS A 23 -27.94 -33.82 -18.96
CA HIS A 23 -29.08 -34.26 -18.13
C HIS A 23 -30.20 -33.22 -18.09
N LEU A 24 -31.45 -33.71 -18.02
CA LEU A 24 -32.64 -32.89 -17.85
C LEU A 24 -33.36 -33.34 -16.57
N LEU A 25 -33.49 -32.45 -15.60
CA LEU A 25 -34.22 -32.69 -14.35
C LEU A 25 -35.40 -31.71 -14.28
N GLN A 26 -36.61 -32.27 -14.12
CA GLN A 26 -37.83 -31.48 -14.01
C GLN A 26 -38.36 -31.55 -12.58
N CYS A 27 -38.27 -30.42 -11.87
CA CYS A 27 -38.95 -30.20 -10.60
C CYS A 27 -40.30 -29.52 -10.83
N THR A 28 -41.14 -29.44 -9.80
CA THR A 28 -42.49 -28.85 -9.87
C THR A 28 -42.51 -27.40 -10.35
N GLU A 29 -41.47 -26.62 -10.04
CA GLU A 29 -41.43 -25.18 -10.32
C GLU A 29 -40.30 -24.74 -11.27
N VAL A 30 -39.27 -25.58 -11.47
CA VAL A 30 -38.07 -25.24 -12.26
C VAL A 30 -37.61 -26.43 -13.09
N ILE A 31 -37.21 -26.18 -14.35
CA ILE A 31 -36.47 -27.12 -15.19
C ILE A 31 -34.98 -26.79 -15.08
N ILE A 32 -34.20 -27.79 -14.71
CA ILE A 32 -32.74 -27.69 -14.65
C ILE A 32 -32.16 -28.41 -15.87
N ILE A 33 -31.38 -27.69 -16.66
CA ILE A 33 -30.65 -28.25 -17.81
C ILE A 33 -29.17 -28.25 -17.47
N ALA A 34 -28.58 -29.42 -17.34
CA ALA A 34 -27.13 -29.58 -17.29
C ALA A 34 -26.62 -29.76 -18.73
N ALA A 35 -25.74 -28.86 -19.17
CA ALA A 35 -25.16 -28.89 -20.50
C ALA A 35 -23.65 -28.68 -20.47
N LYS A 36 -22.95 -29.22 -21.47
CA LYS A 36 -21.53 -28.92 -21.71
C LYS A 36 -21.38 -27.91 -22.83
N PHE A 37 -20.67 -26.81 -22.55
CA PHE A 37 -20.31 -25.80 -23.54
C PHE A 37 -18.79 -25.61 -23.54
N ARG A 38 -18.14 -25.91 -24.68
CA ARG A 38 -16.67 -25.85 -24.84
C ARG A 38 -15.86 -26.52 -23.71
N GLY A 39 -16.38 -27.64 -23.17
CA GLY A 39 -15.70 -28.44 -22.15
C GLY A 39 -15.97 -28.03 -20.70
N ALA A 40 -16.70 -26.92 -20.45
CA ALA A 40 -17.13 -26.52 -19.12
C ALA A 40 -18.58 -26.98 -18.85
N ASP A 41 -18.87 -27.32 -17.59
CA ASP A 41 -20.22 -27.65 -17.13
C ASP A 41 -21.02 -26.36 -16.92
N ALA A 42 -22.22 -26.30 -17.50
CA ALA A 42 -23.13 -25.17 -17.40
C ALA A 42 -24.53 -25.65 -16.96
N PHE A 43 -25.13 -24.93 -16.01
CA PHE A 43 -26.47 -25.20 -15.52
C PHE A 43 -27.41 -24.05 -15.92
N LEU A 44 -28.51 -24.40 -16.59
CA LEU A 44 -29.56 -23.46 -16.96
C LEU A 44 -30.81 -23.74 -16.11
N PHE A 45 -31.30 -22.72 -15.41
CA PHE A 45 -32.52 -22.79 -14.63
C PHE A 45 -33.65 -22.06 -15.38
N LEU A 46 -34.69 -22.79 -15.74
CA LEU A 46 -35.85 -22.24 -16.43
C LEU A 46 -37.10 -22.38 -15.55
N PRO A 47 -37.79 -21.28 -15.20
CA PRO A 47 -39.03 -21.38 -14.44
C PRO A 47 -40.12 -22.11 -15.24
N VAL A 48 -40.86 -22.99 -14.57
CA VAL A 48 -42.05 -23.64 -15.12
C VAL A 48 -43.23 -22.69 -14.94
N ALA A 49 -43.57 -21.93 -15.98
CA ALA A 49 -44.75 -21.06 -15.91
C ALA A 49 -46.03 -21.87 -15.66
N PRO A 50 -46.97 -21.37 -14.82
CA PRO A 50 -48.27 -22.02 -14.62
C PRO A 50 -49.10 -22.06 -15.92
N PRO A 51 -50.13 -22.91 -16.03
CA PRO A 51 -50.73 -23.33 -17.31
C PRO A 51 -51.50 -22.25 -18.09
N THR A 52 -51.51 -21.00 -17.65
CA THR A 52 -52.33 -19.92 -18.21
C THR A 52 -51.47 -18.78 -18.74
N ILE A 53 -50.71 -19.04 -19.81
CA ILE A 53 -50.18 -17.96 -20.67
C ILE A 53 -50.58 -18.28 -22.11
N ARG A 54 -51.42 -17.41 -22.69
CA ARG A 54 -51.86 -17.49 -24.09
C ARG A 54 -50.64 -17.37 -25.01
N LYS A 55 -50.57 -18.23 -26.02
CA LYS A 55 -49.56 -18.21 -27.09
C LYS A 55 -49.49 -16.81 -27.73
N ASN A 56 -48.29 -16.20 -27.70
CA ASN A 56 -47.78 -15.14 -28.59
C ASN A 56 -47.22 -13.85 -27.95
N SER A 57 -46.81 -13.85 -26.67
CA SER A 57 -45.93 -12.78 -26.17
C SER A 57 -44.82 -13.32 -25.28
N ILE A 58 -43.61 -13.43 -25.82
CA ILE A 58 -42.39 -13.52 -25.00
C ILE A 58 -42.00 -12.09 -24.66
N ASP A 59 -42.29 -11.65 -23.43
CA ASP A 59 -41.85 -10.36 -22.88
C ASP A 59 -40.34 -10.46 -22.58
N SER A 60 -39.56 -9.44 -22.97
CA SER A 60 -38.11 -9.34 -22.78
C SER A 60 -37.69 -9.41 -21.31
N ARG A 61 -38.65 -9.26 -20.37
CA ARG A 61 -38.46 -9.43 -18.93
C ARG A 61 -38.28 -10.87 -18.43
N MET A 62 -38.52 -11.92 -19.24
CA MET A 62 -38.22 -13.30 -18.82
C MET A 62 -36.76 -13.73 -19.08
N LEU A 63 -36.00 -12.97 -19.86
CA LEU A 63 -34.59 -13.28 -20.14
C LEU A 63 -33.63 -12.74 -19.06
N SER A 64 -34.10 -11.91 -18.13
CA SER A 64 -33.29 -11.36 -17.04
C SER A 64 -33.07 -12.31 -15.86
N SER A 65 -33.69 -13.50 -15.85
CA SER A 65 -33.59 -14.47 -14.75
C SER A 65 -32.69 -15.67 -15.06
N VAL A 66 -31.96 -15.65 -16.19
CA VAL A 66 -31.02 -16.72 -16.52
C VAL A 66 -29.72 -16.50 -15.75
N VAL A 67 -29.60 -17.14 -14.59
CA VAL A 67 -28.35 -17.22 -13.84
C VAL A 67 -27.47 -18.27 -14.51
N VAL A 68 -26.44 -17.84 -15.24
CA VAL A 68 -25.38 -18.73 -15.73
C VAL A 68 -24.31 -18.84 -14.64
N LEU A 69 -24.36 -19.92 -13.87
CA LEU A 69 -23.27 -20.26 -12.95
C LEU A 69 -22.16 -20.94 -13.76
N TYR A 70 -21.06 -20.22 -13.99
CA TYR A 70 -19.82 -20.82 -14.45
C TYR A 70 -19.14 -21.48 -13.25
N GLN A 71 -19.20 -22.81 -13.15
CA GLN A 71 -18.20 -23.53 -12.38
C GLN A 71 -16.97 -23.71 -13.27
N SER A 72 -15.92 -22.94 -12.97
CA SER A 72 -14.60 -23.24 -13.52
C SER A 72 -14.14 -24.59 -12.96
N THR A 73 -14.37 -25.66 -13.71
CA THR A 73 -13.71 -26.96 -13.50
C THR A 73 -12.28 -26.91 -14.07
N SER A 74 -11.51 -25.96 -13.56
CA SER A 74 -10.05 -26.05 -13.49
C SER A 74 -9.63 -25.51 -12.12
N SER A 75 -10.32 -25.95 -11.08
CA SER A 75 -9.71 -26.03 -9.76
C SER A 75 -8.72 -27.19 -9.79
N SER A 76 -7.52 -26.94 -10.32
CA SER A 76 -6.36 -27.46 -9.61
C SER A 76 -6.53 -26.91 -8.22
N SER A 77 -7.01 -27.75 -7.30
CA SER A 77 -6.95 -27.41 -5.90
C SER A 77 -5.51 -27.02 -5.66
N ARG A 78 -5.23 -25.72 -5.47
CA ARG A 78 -4.22 -25.32 -4.50
C ARG A 78 -4.74 -26.01 -3.24
N SER A 79 -4.30 -27.26 -3.05
CA SER A 79 -4.07 -27.78 -1.73
C SER A 79 -3.45 -26.59 -1.05
N SER A 80 -4.12 -26.06 -0.05
CA SER A 80 -3.39 -25.48 1.03
C SER A 80 -2.39 -26.57 1.40
N ASN A 81 -1.22 -26.55 0.76
CA ASN A 81 0.01 -26.92 1.40
C ASN A 81 0.13 -25.87 2.50
N ASN A 82 -0.74 -26.00 3.51
CA ASN A 82 -0.44 -25.82 4.90
C ASN A 82 0.71 -26.79 5.16
N ASN A 83 1.86 -26.51 4.54
CA ASN A 83 3.11 -26.92 5.06
C ASN A 83 3.15 -26.13 6.37
N LYS A 84 2.60 -26.73 7.44
CA LYS A 84 2.55 -26.18 8.80
C LYS A 84 3.97 -25.90 9.35
N ASN A 85 5.00 -26.03 8.50
CA ASN A 85 6.42 -25.87 8.69
C ASN A 85 7.03 -24.72 7.86
N ASP A 86 6.25 -23.93 7.09
CA ASP A 86 6.80 -22.68 6.51
C ASP A 86 6.76 -21.60 7.60
N PRO A 87 7.91 -21.06 8.05
CA PRO A 87 7.97 -20.17 9.21
C PRO A 87 7.48 -18.75 8.91
N PHE A 88 7.05 -18.45 7.67
CA PHE A 88 6.67 -17.11 7.25
C PHE A 88 5.20 -17.03 6.81
N PRO A 89 4.40 -16.07 7.33
CA PRO A 89 3.03 -15.91 6.90
C PRO A 89 2.98 -15.51 5.41
N GLU A 90 2.11 -16.17 4.62
CA GLU A 90 1.92 -15.87 3.19
C GLU A 90 1.35 -14.47 2.98
N GLU A 91 2.01 -13.66 2.14
CA GLU A 91 1.53 -12.33 1.73
C GLU A 91 0.69 -12.43 0.46
N LEU A 92 -0.48 -13.08 0.52
CA LEU A 92 -1.39 -13.19 -0.63
C LEU A 92 -1.88 -11.82 -1.11
N PHE A 93 -2.18 -10.93 -0.16
CA PHE A 93 -2.59 -9.56 -0.42
C PHE A 93 -1.91 -8.59 0.54
N SER A 94 -1.46 -7.46 0.01
CA SER A 94 -0.93 -6.38 0.84
C SER A 94 -1.33 -4.99 0.38
N VAL A 95 -1.45 -4.07 1.34
CA VAL A 95 -1.59 -2.65 1.06
C VAL A 95 -0.19 -2.03 1.03
N ALA A 96 0.14 -1.39 -0.09
CA ALA A 96 1.48 -0.87 -0.36
C ALA A 96 1.88 0.26 0.61
N PRO A 97 3.18 0.40 0.94
CA PRO A 97 3.68 1.55 1.68
C PRO A 97 3.50 2.83 0.85
N MET A 98 2.79 3.81 1.40
CA MET A 98 2.46 5.06 0.70
C MET A 98 2.56 6.26 1.64
N MET A 99 3.61 7.06 1.45
CA MET A 99 3.84 8.32 2.18
C MET A 99 2.60 9.23 2.15
N GLY A 100 2.23 9.78 3.30
CA GLY A 100 1.06 10.60 3.56
C GLY A 100 -0.27 9.84 3.52
N HIS A 101 -0.26 8.51 3.43
CA HIS A 101 -1.47 7.71 3.31
C HIS A 101 -1.50 6.53 4.28
N THR A 102 -0.54 5.61 4.25
CA THR A 102 -0.53 4.42 5.11
C THR A 102 -0.04 4.72 6.52
N THR A 103 -0.58 5.78 7.12
CA THR A 103 -0.40 6.15 8.53
C THR A 103 -0.97 5.08 9.45
N ARG A 104 -0.68 5.13 10.75
CA ARG A 104 -1.29 4.18 11.72
C ARG A 104 -2.83 4.23 11.70
N HIS A 105 -3.41 5.43 11.53
CA HIS A 105 -4.86 5.62 11.44
C HIS A 105 -5.47 4.97 10.19
N TYR A 106 -4.75 5.02 9.07
CA TYR A 106 -5.18 4.35 7.83
C TYR A 106 -5.04 2.84 7.92
N ARG A 107 -3.98 2.33 8.58
CA ARG A 107 -3.82 0.89 8.82
C ARG A 107 -4.91 0.36 9.75
N TYR A 108 -5.25 1.10 10.80
CA TYR A 108 -6.41 0.80 11.64
C TYR A 108 -7.71 0.71 10.83
N PHE A 109 -7.97 1.74 10.01
CA PHE A 109 -9.13 1.74 9.11
C PHE A 109 -9.15 0.51 8.18
N TRP A 110 -8.01 0.17 7.58
CA TRP A 110 -7.90 -1.00 6.71
C TRP A 110 -8.09 -2.32 7.43
N ARG A 111 -7.71 -2.39 8.72
CA ARG A 111 -7.96 -3.57 9.54
C ARG A 111 -9.46 -3.78 9.83
N LEU A 112 -10.30 -2.74 9.71
CA LEU A 112 -11.76 -2.87 9.71
C LEU A 112 -12.31 -3.49 8.42
N LEU A 113 -11.54 -3.49 7.33
CA LEU A 113 -11.93 -4.06 6.04
C LEU A 113 -11.39 -5.48 5.84
N SER A 114 -10.22 -5.78 6.39
CA SER A 114 -9.58 -7.10 6.27
C SER A 114 -8.68 -7.40 7.45
N ARG A 115 -8.84 -8.59 8.05
CA ARG A 115 -8.05 -9.11 9.15
C ARG A 115 -6.72 -9.70 8.71
N HIS A 116 -6.66 -10.19 7.46
CA HIS A 116 -5.53 -10.95 6.96
C HIS A 116 -4.62 -10.17 6.01
N ALA A 117 -5.10 -9.05 5.45
CA ALA A 117 -4.27 -8.19 4.62
C ALA A 117 -2.99 -7.78 5.36
N THR A 118 -1.86 -7.96 4.68
CA THR A 118 -0.57 -7.46 5.17
C THR A 118 -0.50 -5.95 4.94
N LEU A 119 -0.28 -5.19 6.01
CA LEU A 119 -0.26 -3.73 5.95
C LEU A 119 1.17 -3.21 6.09
N TYR A 120 1.58 -2.32 5.20
CA TYR A 120 2.88 -1.68 5.29
C TYR A 120 2.76 -0.31 5.94
N THR A 121 3.75 0.05 6.76
CA THR A 121 3.91 1.43 7.22
C THR A 121 4.20 2.36 6.04
N GLU A 122 4.16 3.68 6.28
CA GLU A 122 4.91 4.60 5.43
C GLU A 122 6.40 4.24 5.42
N MET A 123 7.12 4.68 4.39
CA MET A 123 8.57 4.55 4.37
C MET A 123 9.18 5.52 5.37
N ILE A 124 9.80 5.00 6.43
CA ILE A 124 10.50 5.82 7.42
C ILE A 124 12.00 5.81 7.12
N PRO A 125 12.67 6.96 6.95
CA PRO A 125 14.11 6.99 6.78
C PRO A 125 14.81 6.40 8.01
N SER A 126 15.80 5.52 7.81
CA SER A 126 16.52 4.87 8.90
C SER A 126 17.19 5.89 9.83
N SER A 127 17.79 6.94 9.25
CA SER A 127 18.38 8.05 10.00
C SER A 127 17.38 8.75 10.92
N THR A 128 16.10 8.84 10.54
CA THR A 128 15.06 9.48 11.34
C THR A 128 14.73 8.65 12.57
N ILE A 129 14.70 7.32 12.45
CA ILE A 129 14.51 6.42 13.60
C ILE A 129 15.72 6.50 14.53
N VAL A 130 16.94 6.46 13.98
CA VAL A 130 18.18 6.57 14.76
C VAL A 130 18.21 7.89 15.55
N GLN A 131 17.90 9.01 14.91
CA GLN A 131 17.86 10.32 15.57
C GLN A 131 16.80 10.39 16.67
N ALA A 132 15.60 9.87 16.42
CA ALA A 132 14.53 9.82 17.41
C ALA A 132 14.96 9.00 18.64
N TYR A 133 15.57 7.84 18.42
CA TYR A 133 16.12 7.00 19.48
C TYR A 133 17.20 7.74 20.29
N GLN A 134 18.17 8.40 19.63
CA GLN A 134 19.20 9.16 20.31
C GLN A 134 18.62 10.31 21.16
N GLN A 135 17.59 10.99 20.66
CA GLN A 135 16.91 12.06 21.38
C GLN A 135 16.22 11.52 22.64
N ASP A 136 15.49 10.41 22.52
CA ASP A 136 14.79 9.80 23.65
C ASP A 136 15.79 9.24 24.67
N ALA A 137 16.83 8.51 24.23
CA ALA A 137 17.88 7.97 25.08
C ALA A 137 18.61 9.07 25.86
N LYS A 138 19.04 10.14 25.18
CA LYS A 138 19.72 11.27 25.83
C LYS A 138 18.83 11.91 26.88
N ARG A 139 17.57 12.18 26.55
CA ARG A 139 16.60 12.79 27.47
C ARG A 139 16.43 11.94 28.73
N LEU A 140 16.14 10.65 28.57
CA LEU A 140 15.89 9.72 29.67
C LEU A 140 17.10 9.53 30.59
N LEU A 141 18.29 9.37 30.01
CA LEU A 141 19.52 9.19 30.79
C LEU A 141 19.94 10.47 31.52
N THR A 142 19.67 11.65 30.95
CA THR A 142 19.91 12.93 31.67
C THR A 142 18.94 13.17 32.82
N SER A 143 17.69 12.73 32.73
CA SER A 143 16.69 12.91 33.80
C SER A 143 16.95 12.03 35.04
N GLU A 144 17.68 10.92 34.92
CA GLU A 144 18.01 10.04 36.05
C GLU A 144 19.25 10.48 36.86
N GLY A 145 19.88 11.62 36.55
CA GLY A 145 21.11 12.06 37.22
C GLY A 145 22.34 11.20 36.91
N LYS A 146 22.24 10.29 35.93
CA LYS A 146 23.34 9.43 35.45
C LYS A 146 23.96 10.02 34.18
N GLY A 147 24.73 11.10 34.30
CA GLY A 147 25.50 11.57 33.15
C GLY A 147 26.21 12.91 33.32
N ASN A 148 27.55 12.86 33.35
CA ASN A 148 28.39 14.00 33.00
C ASN A 148 28.32 14.18 31.46
N ASN A 149 28.19 15.41 30.97
CA ASN A 149 27.94 15.72 29.55
C ASN A 149 28.98 15.18 28.54
N ASN A 150 30.13 14.65 28.98
CA ASN A 150 31.26 14.27 28.13
C ASN A 150 31.42 12.75 27.88
N THR A 151 30.61 11.86 28.48
CA THR A 151 30.74 10.39 28.29
C THR A 151 29.67 9.75 27.41
N PHE A 152 28.74 10.54 26.86
CA PHE A 152 27.63 10.02 26.03
C PHE A 152 28.04 9.61 24.62
N ASP A 153 29.09 10.23 24.06
CA ASP A 153 29.58 9.91 22.72
C ASP A 153 30.44 8.63 22.69
N ASP A 154 30.98 8.20 23.85
CA ASP A 154 31.92 7.07 23.98
C ASP A 154 31.27 5.74 24.46
N ILE A 155 30.00 5.75 24.89
CA ILE A 155 29.28 4.53 25.30
C ILE A 155 28.27 4.16 24.21
N MET A 156 28.58 3.14 23.42
CA MET A 156 27.82 2.64 22.26
C MET A 156 26.30 2.56 22.50
N PRO A 157 25.49 3.54 22.03
CA PRO A 157 24.04 3.54 22.27
C PRO A 157 23.28 2.57 21.36
N TYR A 158 23.96 1.78 20.53
CA TYR A 158 23.35 0.98 19.47
C TYR A 158 23.46 -0.54 19.69
N HIS A 159 24.00 -0.95 20.83
CA HIS A 159 24.00 -2.35 21.20
C HIS A 159 22.54 -2.81 21.46
N PRO A 160 22.14 -4.02 21.04
CA PRO A 160 20.78 -4.56 21.22
C PRO A 160 20.23 -4.44 22.64
N GLU A 161 21.07 -4.70 23.65
CA GLU A 161 20.66 -4.58 25.07
C GLU A 161 20.44 -3.12 25.48
N CYS A 162 21.23 -2.17 24.97
CA CYS A 162 20.99 -0.74 25.19
C CYS A 162 19.67 -0.30 24.54
N ILE A 163 19.37 -0.82 23.33
CA ILE A 163 18.11 -0.54 22.65
C ILE A 163 16.93 -0.99 23.53
N LYS A 164 16.95 -2.24 24.02
CA LYS A 164 15.91 -2.75 24.92
C LYS A 164 15.76 -1.88 26.17
N GLN A 165 16.87 -1.58 26.83
CA GLN A 165 16.87 -0.76 28.04
C GLN A 165 16.26 0.63 27.81
N VAL A 166 16.62 1.31 26.71
CA VAL A 166 16.03 2.62 26.39
C VAL A 166 14.52 2.49 26.14
N LEU A 167 14.08 1.44 25.44
CA LEU A 167 12.65 1.25 25.17
C LEU A 167 11.86 0.90 26.44
N GLU A 168 12.45 0.14 27.37
CA GLU A 168 11.91 -0.10 28.73
C GLU A 168 11.79 1.22 29.51
N MET A 169 12.81 2.09 29.45
CA MET A 169 12.75 3.41 30.09
C MET A 169 11.65 4.30 29.49
N ILE A 170 11.43 4.26 28.16
CA ILE A 170 10.32 4.96 27.50
C ILE A 170 8.98 4.45 28.05
N GLN A 171 8.83 3.13 28.22
CA GLN A 171 7.63 2.52 28.76
C GLN A 171 7.37 2.94 30.21
N GLU A 172 8.38 2.85 31.07
CA GLU A 172 8.26 3.24 32.48
C GLU A 172 7.89 4.72 32.63
N GLU A 173 8.49 5.59 31.81
CA GLU A 173 8.15 6.99 31.80
C GLU A 173 6.69 7.22 31.36
N ARG A 174 6.23 6.53 30.31
CA ARG A 174 4.83 6.60 29.87
C ARG A 174 3.86 6.16 30.98
N GLN A 175 4.22 5.14 31.75
CA GLN A 175 3.40 4.67 32.87
C GLN A 175 3.40 5.66 34.05
N ARG A 176 4.54 6.29 34.35
CA ARG A 176 4.67 7.31 35.40
C ARG A 176 3.99 8.63 35.03
N HIS A 177 4.06 9.02 33.77
CA HIS A 177 3.58 10.29 33.25
C HIS A 177 2.69 10.11 32.01
N PRO A 178 1.49 9.54 32.15
CA PRO A 178 0.62 9.20 31.01
C PRO A 178 0.12 10.41 30.22
N THR A 179 0.18 11.60 30.83
CA THR A 179 -0.21 12.89 30.24
C THR A 179 0.94 13.58 29.51
N ASP A 180 2.16 13.05 29.56
CA ASP A 180 3.28 13.65 28.84
C ASP A 180 3.18 13.40 27.34
N SER A 181 3.85 14.25 26.56
CA SER A 181 3.89 14.09 25.11
C SER A 181 4.57 12.78 24.74
N MET A 182 4.07 12.09 23.71
CA MET A 182 4.70 10.88 23.18
C MET A 182 6.19 11.09 22.88
N SER A 183 6.97 10.03 23.11
CA SER A 183 8.38 9.99 22.77
C SER A 183 8.59 10.15 21.26
N SER A 184 9.82 10.47 20.86
CA SER A 184 10.17 10.66 19.45
C SER A 184 10.00 9.37 18.66
N LEU A 185 10.33 8.22 19.26
CA LEU A 185 10.13 6.90 18.67
C LEU A 185 8.66 6.51 18.57
N GLU A 186 7.85 6.75 19.61
CA GLU A 186 6.41 6.46 19.59
C GLU A 186 5.70 7.21 18.46
N LYS A 187 6.07 8.46 18.20
CA LYS A 187 5.53 9.26 17.09
C LYS A 187 5.79 8.63 15.72
N LEU A 188 6.88 7.87 15.58
CA LEU A 188 7.29 7.25 14.32
C LEU A 188 6.80 5.81 14.17
N LEU A 189 6.90 5.02 15.23
CA LEU A 189 6.82 3.55 15.17
C LEU A 189 5.55 2.96 15.78
N ARG A 190 4.77 3.72 16.53
CA ARG A 190 3.53 3.21 17.12
C ARG A 190 2.51 2.82 16.04
N ASP A 191 1.92 1.64 16.20
CA ASP A 191 0.71 1.22 15.52
C ASP A 191 -0.50 1.27 16.46
N ASP A 192 -1.71 1.13 15.94
CA ASP A 192 -2.94 1.01 16.74
C ASP A 192 -3.80 -0.21 16.32
N THR A 193 -3.35 -0.99 15.32
CA THR A 193 -4.06 -2.19 14.85
C THR A 193 -3.95 -3.33 15.86
N THR A 194 -5.02 -4.11 15.99
CA THR A 194 -5.13 -5.16 17.03
C THR A 194 -4.82 -6.57 16.54
N ASP A 195 -4.67 -6.76 15.23
CA ASP A 195 -4.50 -8.07 14.59
C ASP A 195 -3.84 -7.95 13.22
N GLY A 196 -3.48 -9.11 12.65
CA GLY A 196 -2.91 -9.27 11.32
C GLY A 196 -1.46 -8.79 11.16
N ASN A 197 -0.91 -8.96 9.96
CA ASN A 197 0.49 -8.69 9.67
C ASN A 197 0.75 -7.20 9.38
N ILE A 198 1.79 -6.66 9.99
CA ILE A 198 2.27 -5.29 9.78
C ILE A 198 3.76 -5.33 9.47
N ILE A 199 4.17 -4.64 8.42
CA ILE A 199 5.57 -4.58 7.99
C ILE A 199 6.07 -3.13 8.04
N LEU A 200 7.14 -2.91 8.80
CA LEU A 200 7.84 -1.62 8.86
C LEU A 200 8.72 -1.45 7.63
N GLN A 201 8.44 -0.44 6.80
CA GLN A 201 9.30 -0.11 5.66
C GLN A 201 10.34 0.96 6.03
N LEU A 202 11.60 0.64 5.78
CA LEU A 202 12.74 1.53 5.96
C LEU A 202 13.23 2.08 4.61
N GLY A 203 13.66 3.34 4.63
CA GLY A 203 14.41 3.98 3.53
C GLY A 203 15.82 4.37 3.98
N GLY A 204 16.83 4.10 3.17
CA GLY A 204 18.20 4.46 3.49
C GLY A 204 19.20 3.77 2.56
N ARG A 205 20.47 4.13 2.66
CA ARG A 205 21.58 3.39 2.02
C ARG A 205 22.69 3.01 2.99
N ASP A 206 22.79 3.64 4.14
CA ASP A 206 23.88 3.38 5.07
C ASP A 206 23.62 2.06 5.83
N PRO A 207 24.48 1.03 5.69
CA PRO A 207 24.26 -0.27 6.34
C PRO A 207 24.13 -0.16 7.86
N GLN A 208 24.93 0.69 8.49
CA GLN A 208 24.92 0.87 9.94
C GLN A 208 23.60 1.49 10.42
N SER A 209 23.18 2.61 9.83
CA SER A 209 21.90 3.26 10.17
C SER A 209 20.71 2.34 9.91
N LEU A 210 20.73 1.57 8.83
CA LEU A 210 19.69 0.58 8.52
C LEU A 210 19.65 -0.56 9.53
N ALA A 211 20.82 -1.07 9.94
CA ALA A 211 20.93 -2.11 10.96
C ALA A 211 20.34 -1.66 12.30
N ILE A 212 20.73 -0.47 12.75
CA ILE A 212 20.24 0.12 14.00
C ILE A 212 18.73 0.34 13.92
N ALA A 213 18.22 0.95 12.84
CA ALA A 213 16.79 1.19 12.68
C ALA A 213 15.97 -0.11 12.61
N ALA A 214 16.50 -1.17 11.99
CA ALA A 214 15.86 -2.48 11.94
C ALA A 214 15.81 -3.15 13.32
N ALA A 215 16.89 -3.04 14.10
CA ALA A 215 16.94 -3.53 15.48
C ALA A 215 15.95 -2.79 16.38
N ILE A 216 15.91 -1.44 16.31
CA ILE A 216 14.94 -0.61 17.04
C ILE A 216 13.51 -0.99 16.65
N GLY A 217 13.22 -1.07 15.35
CA GLY A 217 11.88 -1.44 14.86
C GLY A 217 11.45 -2.83 15.34
N THR A 218 12.36 -3.79 15.36
CA THR A 218 12.11 -5.15 15.86
C THR A 218 11.81 -5.15 17.37
N ALA A 219 12.65 -4.48 18.17
CA ALA A 219 12.47 -4.40 19.62
C ALA A 219 11.21 -3.62 20.01
N PHE A 220 10.96 -2.47 19.37
CA PHE A 220 9.76 -1.67 19.58
C PHE A 220 8.49 -2.48 19.26
N GLY A 221 8.50 -3.23 18.15
CA GLY A 221 7.41 -4.14 17.78
C GLY A 221 7.14 -5.21 18.84
N GLN A 222 8.19 -5.84 19.38
CA GLN A 222 8.05 -6.85 20.45
C GLN A 222 7.46 -6.26 21.73
N GLN A 223 7.90 -5.05 22.10
CA GLN A 223 7.41 -4.36 23.28
C GLN A 223 5.93 -3.96 23.17
N GLN A 224 5.49 -3.36 22.04
CA GLN A 224 4.08 -3.01 21.87
C GLN A 224 3.14 -4.23 21.90
N GLN A 225 3.63 -5.40 21.50
CA GLN A 225 2.89 -6.66 21.59
C GLN A 225 2.65 -7.10 23.02
N GLN A 226 3.64 -6.91 23.89
CA GLN A 226 3.52 -7.24 25.31
C GLN A 226 2.63 -6.25 26.06
N GLU A 227 2.71 -4.95 25.72
CA GLU A 227 1.99 -3.88 26.42
C GLU A 227 0.52 -3.75 26.04
N HIS A 228 0.21 -3.80 24.74
CA HIS A 228 -1.05 -3.28 24.21
C HIS A 228 -1.82 -4.31 23.38
N ASN A 229 -1.35 -5.56 23.35
CA ASN A 229 -1.88 -6.59 22.45
C ASN A 229 -1.88 -6.12 20.97
N ILE A 230 -0.95 -5.23 20.62
CA ILE A 230 -0.72 -4.73 19.26
C ILE A 230 0.30 -5.66 18.61
N PRO A 231 0.04 -6.29 17.46
CA PRO A 231 0.99 -7.20 16.85
C PRO A 231 2.38 -6.56 16.67
N ALA A 232 3.43 -7.33 16.99
CA ALA A 232 4.78 -6.94 16.62
C ALA A 232 4.88 -6.85 15.09
N TYR A 233 5.83 -6.04 14.60
CA TYR A 233 6.14 -6.03 13.17
C TYR A 233 6.54 -7.45 12.71
N SER A 234 5.74 -8.01 11.80
CA SER A 234 5.97 -9.34 11.22
C SER A 234 7.17 -9.35 10.26
N GLY A 235 7.60 -8.16 9.82
CA GLY A 235 8.79 -8.01 9.01
C GLY A 235 9.29 -6.57 8.95
N ILE A 236 10.54 -6.45 8.53
CA ILE A 236 11.18 -5.22 8.10
C ILE A 236 11.34 -5.26 6.59
N ASN A 237 11.04 -4.16 5.90
CA ASN A 237 11.14 -4.05 4.46
C ASN A 237 12.09 -2.93 4.05
N LEU A 238 13.04 -3.21 3.17
CA LEU A 238 13.93 -2.19 2.60
C LEU A 238 13.33 -1.63 1.30
N ASN A 239 13.23 -0.30 1.22
CA ASN A 239 12.78 0.38 0.02
C ASN A 239 13.93 0.57 -0.99
N CYS A 240 13.86 -0.18 -2.09
CA CYS A 240 14.73 -0.07 -3.26
C CYS A 240 13.94 0.36 -4.52
N GLY A 241 12.83 1.10 -4.37
CA GLY A 241 11.91 1.41 -5.49
C GLY A 241 11.34 2.82 -5.52
N CYS A 242 11.58 3.62 -4.48
CA CYS A 242 11.12 5.00 -4.39
C CYS A 242 11.86 5.92 -5.38
N LEU A 243 11.15 6.91 -5.91
CA LEU A 243 11.66 7.89 -6.88
C LEU A 243 11.66 9.31 -6.28
N SER A 244 11.86 9.41 -4.96
CA SER A 244 11.65 10.65 -4.21
C SER A 244 12.54 11.79 -4.71
N THR A 245 12.23 13.00 -4.25
CA THR A 245 13.07 14.20 -4.41
C THR A 245 14.53 13.95 -4.04
N SER A 246 14.81 13.14 -3.02
CA SER A 246 16.17 12.78 -2.63
C SER A 246 16.88 11.97 -3.71
N VAL A 247 16.18 11.04 -4.37
CA VAL A 247 16.71 10.26 -5.50
C VAL A 247 16.90 11.15 -6.72
N ALA A 248 15.92 12.01 -7.00
CA ALA A 248 16.00 12.99 -8.09
C ALA A 248 17.09 14.06 -7.86
N ALA A 249 17.47 14.32 -6.60
CA ALA A 249 18.56 15.20 -6.21
C ALA A 249 19.93 14.49 -6.17
N GLY A 250 20.06 13.32 -6.81
CA GLY A 250 21.32 12.60 -6.95
C GLY A 250 21.72 11.72 -5.75
N ARG A 251 20.91 11.64 -4.68
CA ARG A 251 21.21 10.70 -3.58
C ARG A 251 20.89 9.29 -4.04
N ARG A 252 21.87 8.39 -4.02
CA ARG A 252 21.66 6.98 -4.41
C ARG A 252 20.97 6.17 -3.31
N THR A 253 19.66 6.40 -3.18
CA THR A 253 18.68 5.75 -2.29
C THR A 253 17.46 5.32 -3.10
N GLY A 254 16.51 4.57 -2.53
CA GLY A 254 15.30 4.17 -3.25
C GLY A 254 15.62 3.38 -4.52
N ALA A 255 15.01 3.72 -5.65
CA ALA A 255 15.24 3.03 -6.92
C ALA A 255 16.69 3.04 -7.38
N ALA A 256 17.47 4.07 -7.06
CA ALA A 256 18.88 4.15 -7.45
C ALA A 256 19.74 3.05 -6.81
N LEU A 257 19.32 2.45 -5.69
CA LEU A 257 20.01 1.32 -5.08
C LEU A 257 20.04 0.08 -5.97
N MET A 258 19.11 -0.03 -6.92
CA MET A 258 19.12 -1.14 -7.87
C MET A 258 20.34 -1.14 -8.80
N LEU A 259 21.05 -0.01 -8.92
CA LEU A 259 22.32 0.09 -9.64
C LEU A 259 23.51 -0.44 -8.82
N GLU A 260 23.35 -0.63 -7.50
CA GLU A 260 24.40 -1.07 -6.57
C GLU A 260 23.93 -2.32 -5.78
N PRO A 261 23.58 -3.44 -6.43
CA PRO A 261 22.96 -4.59 -5.75
C PRO A 261 23.85 -5.21 -4.66
N GLN A 262 25.17 -5.17 -4.80
CA GLN A 262 26.12 -5.62 -3.77
C GLN A 262 26.02 -4.76 -2.49
N HIS A 263 25.82 -3.45 -2.64
CA HIS A 263 25.61 -2.53 -1.51
C HIS A 263 24.28 -2.82 -0.81
N VAL A 264 23.25 -3.21 -1.56
CA VAL A 264 21.97 -3.67 -0.98
C VAL A 264 22.17 -4.94 -0.16
N VAL A 265 22.94 -5.92 -0.65
CA VAL A 265 23.30 -7.14 0.12
C VAL A 265 24.01 -6.78 1.43
N GLN A 266 24.96 -5.84 1.42
CA GLN A 266 25.61 -5.37 2.65
C GLN A 266 24.60 -4.79 3.65
N CYS A 267 23.64 -3.99 3.18
CA CYS A 267 22.57 -3.47 4.03
C CYS A 267 21.72 -4.61 4.62
N LEU A 268 21.31 -5.59 3.80
CA LEU A 268 20.47 -6.70 4.26
C LEU A 268 21.19 -7.60 5.27
N ASN A 269 22.49 -7.85 5.09
CA ASN A 269 23.32 -8.58 6.05
C ASN A 269 23.39 -7.85 7.39
N ALA A 270 23.73 -6.56 7.39
CA ALA A 270 23.83 -5.76 8.60
C ALA A 270 22.48 -5.68 9.34
N MET A 271 21.37 -5.52 8.61
CA MET A 271 20.02 -5.55 9.17
C MET A 271 19.69 -6.90 9.79
N THR A 272 19.96 -8.01 9.09
CA THR A 272 19.67 -9.35 9.62
C THR A 272 20.48 -9.64 10.88
N GLU A 273 21.76 -9.32 10.87
CA GLU A 273 22.64 -9.50 12.02
C GLU A 273 22.10 -8.73 13.24
N ALA A 274 21.81 -7.43 13.08
CA ALA A 274 21.31 -6.61 14.18
C ALA A 274 19.93 -7.09 14.69
N MET A 275 19.02 -7.48 13.79
CA MET A 275 17.72 -8.06 14.18
C MET A 275 17.86 -9.37 14.96
N SER A 276 18.81 -10.22 14.57
CA SER A 276 19.06 -11.52 15.22
C SER A 276 19.56 -11.38 16.66
N GLN A 277 20.26 -10.28 16.96
CA GLN A 277 20.78 -10.01 18.30
C GLN A 277 19.68 -9.50 19.26
N ILE A 278 18.61 -8.89 18.75
CA ILE A 278 17.46 -8.48 19.59
C ILE A 278 16.76 -9.71 20.16
N HIS A 279 16.53 -10.74 19.34
CA HIS A 279 15.92 -11.98 19.79
C HIS A 279 16.39 -13.18 18.97
N ARG A 280 17.00 -14.19 19.63
CA ARG A 280 17.56 -15.40 18.99
C ARG A 280 16.54 -16.23 18.20
N SER A 281 15.24 -16.10 18.52
CA SER A 281 14.13 -16.78 17.84
C SER A 281 13.24 -15.80 17.06
N SER A 282 13.74 -14.62 16.68
CA SER A 282 12.93 -13.61 16.00
C SER A 282 12.29 -14.17 14.73
N THR A 283 10.96 -14.17 14.69
CA THR A 283 10.16 -14.49 13.50
C THR A 283 10.05 -13.30 12.55
N THR A 284 10.60 -12.12 12.91
CA THR A 284 10.55 -10.91 12.08
C THR A 284 11.36 -11.12 10.82
N THR A 285 10.67 -11.10 9.69
CA THR A 285 11.25 -11.37 8.37
C THR A 285 11.90 -10.16 7.73
N LEU A 286 12.84 -10.37 6.80
CA LEU A 286 13.37 -9.31 5.96
C LEU A 286 12.82 -9.41 4.54
N SER A 287 12.52 -8.27 3.93
CA SER A 287 12.00 -8.17 2.55
C SER A 287 12.51 -6.93 1.82
N VAL A 288 12.42 -6.94 0.48
CA VAL A 288 12.83 -5.79 -0.36
C VAL A 288 11.71 -5.41 -1.33
N LYS A 289 11.35 -4.13 -1.35
CA LYS A 289 10.43 -3.58 -2.35
C LYS A 289 11.18 -2.80 -3.42
N HIS A 290 11.11 -3.25 -4.67
CA HIS A 290 11.85 -2.67 -5.80
C HIS A 290 11.00 -2.53 -7.08
N ARG A 291 11.66 -2.16 -8.19
CA ARG A 291 11.11 -2.02 -9.55
C ARG A 291 11.70 -3.07 -10.49
N LEU A 292 11.35 -3.05 -11.77
CA LEU A 292 11.93 -4.00 -12.73
C LEU A 292 13.40 -3.70 -13.09
N GLY A 293 13.80 -2.44 -12.97
CA GLY A 293 15.14 -2.00 -13.36
C GLY A 293 15.21 -0.49 -13.32
N VAL A 294 16.41 0.05 -13.52
CA VAL A 294 16.66 1.49 -13.58
C VAL A 294 17.18 1.85 -14.96
N GLN A 295 16.62 2.91 -15.54
CA GLN A 295 17.06 3.48 -16.80
C GLN A 295 17.14 5.00 -16.68
N ASP A 296 17.98 5.62 -17.53
CA ASP A 296 17.98 7.06 -17.66
C ASP A 296 16.70 7.55 -18.38
N ALA A 297 16.07 8.58 -17.82
CA ALA A 297 14.80 9.09 -18.31
C ALA A 297 14.91 9.73 -19.70
N ASN A 298 16.02 10.42 -20.00
CA ASN A 298 16.24 11.06 -21.28
C ASN A 298 16.54 10.01 -22.36
N ASP A 299 17.40 9.04 -22.03
CA ASP A 299 17.74 7.94 -22.94
C ASP A 299 16.51 7.09 -23.26
N TYR A 300 15.69 6.77 -22.25
CA TYR A 300 14.45 6.02 -22.45
C TYR A 300 13.49 6.73 -23.41
N GLN A 301 13.26 8.03 -23.23
CA GLN A 301 12.36 8.79 -24.10
C GLN A 301 12.90 8.91 -25.53
N LYS A 302 14.18 9.24 -25.69
CA LYS A 302 14.84 9.33 -27.00
C LYS A 302 14.78 8.00 -27.74
N ARG A 303 15.16 6.91 -27.09
CA ARG A 303 15.14 5.57 -27.66
C ARG A 303 13.73 5.16 -28.06
N LYS A 304 12.74 5.41 -27.19
CA LYS A 304 11.34 5.09 -27.48
C LYS A 304 10.81 5.86 -28.69
N GLN A 305 11.17 7.14 -28.83
CA GLN A 305 10.78 7.94 -29.98
C GLN A 305 11.45 7.44 -31.27
N GLN A 306 12.76 7.19 -31.24
CA GLN A 306 13.51 6.65 -32.39
C GLN A 306 12.95 5.30 -32.87
N LEU A 307 12.64 4.39 -31.94
CA LEU A 307 12.05 3.10 -32.28
C LEU A 307 10.64 3.23 -32.88
N LYS A 308 9.84 4.19 -32.40
CA LYS A 308 8.53 4.50 -32.99
C LYS A 308 8.66 5.06 -34.40
N ASP A 309 9.54 6.03 -34.59
CA ASP A 309 9.76 6.67 -35.90
C ASP A 309 10.31 5.68 -36.93
N ALA A 310 11.12 4.72 -36.49
CA ALA A 310 11.62 3.63 -37.33
C ALA A 310 10.61 2.49 -37.56
N GLY A 311 9.43 2.51 -36.92
CA GLY A 311 8.47 1.39 -36.96
C GLY A 311 8.97 0.09 -36.31
N ARG A 312 9.95 0.18 -35.40
CA ARG A 312 10.67 -0.95 -34.78
C ARG A 312 10.44 -1.09 -33.27
N TYR A 313 9.54 -0.30 -32.67
CA TYR A 313 9.22 -0.45 -31.25
C TYR A 313 8.53 -1.79 -31.00
N SER A 314 9.17 -2.66 -30.20
CA SER A 314 8.56 -3.89 -29.69
C SER A 314 8.52 -3.87 -28.17
N LEU A 315 7.33 -4.15 -27.62
CA LEU A 315 7.17 -4.37 -26.18
C LEU A 315 8.00 -5.56 -25.70
N SER A 316 8.19 -6.59 -26.55
CA SER A 316 8.95 -7.79 -26.17
C SER A 316 10.41 -7.49 -25.83
N GLN A 317 11.05 -6.57 -26.57
CA GLN A 317 12.44 -6.19 -26.32
C GLN A 317 12.57 -5.40 -25.00
N GLU A 318 11.60 -4.54 -24.70
CA GLU A 318 11.56 -3.82 -23.43
C GLU A 318 11.30 -4.75 -22.25
N GLU A 319 10.43 -5.76 -22.43
CA GLU A 319 10.18 -6.82 -21.45
C GLU A 319 11.44 -7.66 -21.18
N GLU A 320 12.21 -8.01 -22.21
CA GLU A 320 13.47 -8.76 -22.10
C GLU A 320 14.52 -7.97 -21.30
N GLU A 321 14.75 -6.69 -21.62
CA GLU A 321 15.68 -5.85 -20.87
C GLU A 321 15.23 -5.64 -19.41
N ALA A 322 13.93 -5.46 -19.19
CA ALA A 322 13.37 -5.34 -17.85
C ALA A 322 13.51 -6.64 -17.06
N TYR A 323 13.34 -7.79 -17.72
CA TYR A 323 13.55 -9.11 -17.13
C TYR A 323 15.01 -9.32 -16.75
N ASP A 324 15.96 -9.05 -17.65
CA ASP A 324 17.39 -9.23 -17.39
C ASP A 324 17.87 -8.33 -16.24
N SER A 325 17.46 -7.06 -16.24
CA SER A 325 17.79 -6.12 -15.17
C SER A 325 17.23 -6.59 -13.81
N CYS A 326 15.96 -7.01 -13.79
CA CYS A 326 15.31 -7.50 -12.57
C CYS A 326 15.96 -8.78 -12.07
N LYS A 327 16.22 -9.73 -12.98
CA LYS A 327 16.82 -11.03 -12.66
C LYS A 327 18.23 -10.88 -12.15
N ALA A 328 19.05 -10.01 -12.75
CA ALA A 328 20.40 -9.73 -12.27
C ALA A 328 20.37 -9.16 -10.84
N PHE A 329 19.49 -8.18 -10.58
CA PHE A 329 19.32 -7.60 -9.25
C PHE A 329 18.89 -8.66 -8.21
N VAL A 330 17.82 -9.41 -8.48
CA VAL A 330 17.31 -10.45 -7.55
C VAL A 330 18.32 -11.59 -7.38
N SER A 331 19.01 -12.00 -8.44
CA SER A 331 20.07 -13.01 -8.36
C SER A 331 21.19 -12.57 -7.43
N GLN A 332 21.60 -11.30 -7.46
CA GLN A 332 22.61 -10.84 -6.52
C GLN A 332 22.12 -10.90 -5.06
N LEU A 333 20.84 -10.59 -4.82
CA LEU A 333 20.25 -10.69 -3.48
C LEU A 333 20.12 -12.13 -3.00
N VAL A 334 19.89 -13.10 -3.88
CA VAL A 334 19.66 -14.52 -3.52
C VAL A 334 20.95 -15.36 -3.55
N THR A 335 21.77 -15.19 -4.59
CA THR A 335 22.92 -16.06 -4.93
C THR A 335 24.20 -15.68 -4.19
N SER A 336 24.23 -14.60 -3.41
CA SER A 336 25.41 -14.28 -2.61
C SER A 336 25.63 -15.42 -1.60
N SER A 337 26.45 -16.43 -1.96
CA SER A 337 26.57 -17.78 -1.36
C SER A 337 27.17 -17.82 0.06
N HIS A 338 27.20 -16.68 0.72
CA HIS A 338 27.56 -16.46 2.13
C HIS A 338 26.47 -15.67 2.88
N SER A 339 25.29 -15.47 2.28
CA SER A 339 24.26 -14.60 2.84
C SER A 339 23.60 -15.23 4.06
N SER A 340 24.08 -14.84 5.23
CA SER A 340 23.42 -14.98 6.52
C SER A 340 22.15 -14.12 6.64
N HIS A 341 21.75 -13.39 5.58
CA HIS A 341 20.52 -12.60 5.57
C HIS A 341 19.25 -13.45 5.34
N ASN A 342 18.21 -13.22 6.12
CA ASN A 342 16.95 -13.95 6.05
C ASN A 342 15.95 -13.28 5.10
N LEU A 343 16.35 -13.10 3.84
CA LEU A 343 15.50 -12.48 2.81
C LEU A 343 14.38 -13.45 2.43
N SER A 344 13.19 -13.19 2.96
CA SER A 344 12.01 -14.04 2.78
C SER A 344 11.16 -13.67 1.56
N ARG A 345 11.22 -12.40 1.13
CA ARG A 345 10.27 -11.85 0.16
C ARG A 345 10.77 -10.66 -0.63
N ILE A 346 10.34 -10.56 -1.88
CA ILE A 346 10.46 -9.36 -2.70
C ILE A 346 9.10 -8.86 -3.20
N GLN A 347 8.90 -7.55 -3.18
CA GLN A 347 7.75 -6.89 -3.80
C GLN A 347 8.22 -6.14 -5.05
N VAL A 348 7.75 -6.57 -6.22
CA VAL A 348 8.21 -6.04 -7.51
C VAL A 348 7.13 -5.14 -8.13
N HIS A 349 7.39 -3.85 -8.17
CA HIS A 349 6.56 -2.96 -8.99
C HIS A 349 6.87 -3.23 -10.47
N ALA A 350 5.86 -3.62 -11.25
CA ALA A 350 5.95 -4.06 -12.64
C ALA A 350 6.27 -2.92 -13.64
N ARG A 351 7.04 -1.92 -13.24
CA ARG A 351 7.53 -0.84 -14.11
C ARG A 351 9.01 -0.62 -13.90
N LEU A 352 9.69 -0.18 -14.95
CA LEU A 352 11.01 0.42 -14.87
C LEU A 352 11.00 1.70 -14.01
N ALA A 353 12.13 2.01 -13.43
CA ALA A 353 12.44 3.29 -12.78
C ALA A 353 13.17 4.16 -13.81
N LEU A 354 12.62 5.32 -14.14
CA LEU A 354 13.27 6.33 -14.95
C LEU A 354 13.87 7.38 -14.03
N LEU A 355 15.20 7.45 -13.98
CA LEU A 355 15.96 8.43 -13.19
C LEU A 355 16.62 9.43 -14.14
N GLY A 356 16.77 10.68 -13.72
CA GLY A 356 17.64 11.63 -14.44
C GLY A 356 19.08 11.38 -14.03
N LEU A 357 19.76 10.43 -14.69
CA LEU A 357 21.13 10.09 -14.38
C LEU A 357 22.02 11.07 -15.13
N ASP A 358 22.43 12.16 -14.46
CA ASP A 358 23.36 13.10 -15.06
C ASP A 358 24.75 12.43 -15.18
N ARG A 359 25.06 11.92 -16.38
CA ARG A 359 26.34 11.25 -16.67
C ARG A 359 27.55 12.18 -16.61
N SER A 360 27.34 13.49 -16.44
CA SER A 360 28.39 14.51 -16.39
C SER A 360 29.07 14.68 -15.01
N VAL A 361 28.57 14.01 -13.96
CA VAL A 361 29.16 14.04 -12.60
C VAL A 361 30.03 12.80 -12.32
N ASN A 362 30.44 12.08 -13.37
CA ASN A 362 31.53 11.11 -13.28
C ASN A 362 32.85 11.83 -13.56
N ASN A 363 33.37 12.55 -12.57
CA ASN A 363 34.80 12.87 -12.48
C ASN A 363 35.18 12.85 -11.00
N ASP A 364 35.82 11.76 -10.61
CA ASP A 364 36.97 11.71 -9.71
C ASP A 364 37.03 12.82 -8.66
N ASN A 365 36.40 12.57 -7.51
CA ASN A 365 36.97 12.88 -6.21
C ASN A 365 36.15 12.19 -5.13
N GLU A 366 36.69 11.07 -4.62
CA GLU A 366 36.43 10.56 -3.27
C GLU A 366 36.96 11.55 -2.22
N SER A 367 36.41 12.75 -2.21
CA SER A 367 36.42 13.59 -1.02
C SER A 367 34.99 13.65 -0.54
N GLN A 368 34.82 13.46 0.76
CA GLN A 368 33.59 13.67 1.50
C GLN A 368 33.10 15.10 1.30
N GLN A 369 32.55 15.45 0.14
CA GLN A 369 31.63 16.55 0.04
C GLN A 369 30.32 16.03 0.61
N GLN A 370 30.19 16.17 1.93
CA GLN A 370 28.95 16.63 2.50
C GLN A 370 28.45 17.75 1.59
N ILE A 371 27.55 17.43 0.66
CA ILE A 371 26.53 18.37 0.25
C ILE A 371 25.71 18.54 1.51
N SER A 372 26.20 19.43 2.37
CA SER A 372 25.42 20.02 3.44
C SER A 372 24.12 20.42 2.77
N SER A 373 23.04 19.86 3.28
CA SER A 373 21.74 20.49 3.13
C SER A 373 21.96 21.97 3.42
N PRO A 374 21.42 22.93 2.64
CA PRO A 374 21.48 24.33 3.02
C PRO A 374 20.49 24.54 4.18
N LEU A 375 20.85 23.99 5.34
CA LEU A 375 20.27 24.25 6.63
C LEU A 375 21.48 24.53 7.53
N TRP A 376 21.61 25.81 7.89
CA TRP A 376 22.55 26.37 8.87
C TRP A 376 24.02 26.50 8.45
N VAL A 377 24.34 27.65 7.84
CA VAL A 377 25.66 28.27 8.01
C VAL A 377 25.48 29.39 9.03
N ALA A 378 26.05 29.23 10.22
CA ALA A 378 26.27 30.34 11.13
C ALA A 378 27.27 31.30 10.45
N THR A 379 26.82 32.50 10.10
CA THR A 379 27.68 33.52 9.52
C THR A 379 28.76 33.91 10.53
N ARG A 380 30.02 33.49 10.30
CA ARG A 380 31.17 34.18 10.86
C ARG A 380 31.21 35.58 10.24
N LYS A 381 31.22 36.61 11.10
CA LYS A 381 31.63 37.96 10.71
C LYS A 381 33.11 37.89 10.30
N ASP A 382 33.48 38.69 9.31
CA ASP A 382 34.85 38.96 8.85
C ASP A 382 35.28 38.18 7.59
N SER A 383 34.80 38.65 6.44
CA SER A 383 35.46 38.48 5.13
C SER A 383 35.11 39.67 4.22
N PRO A 384 36.06 40.17 3.40
CA PRO A 384 35.94 41.42 2.65
C PRO A 384 34.95 41.33 1.47
N PRO A 385 34.48 42.47 0.92
CA PRO A 385 33.37 42.49 -0.02
C PRO A 385 33.82 41.95 -1.39
N VAL A 386 33.31 40.78 -1.76
CA VAL A 386 33.36 40.26 -3.13
C VAL A 386 32.20 40.87 -3.91
N GLU A 387 32.49 41.24 -5.16
CA GLU A 387 31.62 41.81 -6.19
C GLU A 387 30.18 41.29 -6.18
N GLU A 388 29.28 42.19 -6.54
CA GLU A 388 27.81 42.11 -6.56
C GLU A 388 27.24 40.71 -6.84
N ALA A 389 27.17 39.90 -5.78
CA ALA A 389 26.62 38.56 -5.84
C ALA A 389 25.13 38.64 -6.19
N VAL A 390 24.79 38.17 -7.38
CA VAL A 390 23.41 37.94 -7.82
C VAL A 390 22.69 37.18 -6.70
N LYS A 391 21.75 37.84 -6.01
CA LYS A 391 20.95 37.21 -4.96
C LYS A 391 20.12 36.07 -5.57
N ILE A 392 20.65 34.85 -5.52
CA ILE A 392 19.91 33.66 -5.92
C ILE A 392 18.76 33.49 -4.91
N ASN A 393 17.53 33.51 -5.40
CA ASN A 393 16.37 33.25 -4.57
C ASN A 393 16.27 31.75 -4.28
N HIS A 394 16.96 31.31 -3.23
CA HIS A 394 17.04 29.91 -2.81
C HIS A 394 15.65 29.26 -2.58
N GLN A 395 14.65 30.03 -2.12
CA GLN A 395 13.28 29.53 -1.95
C GLN A 395 12.64 29.16 -3.30
N ARG A 396 12.82 29.98 -4.34
CA ARG A 396 12.32 29.69 -5.69
C ARG A 396 13.04 28.50 -6.33
N VAL A 397 14.35 28.35 -6.09
CA VAL A 397 15.13 27.19 -6.58
C VAL A 397 14.62 25.91 -5.92
N HIS A 398 14.47 25.90 -4.59
CA HIS A 398 13.96 24.76 -3.84
C HIS A 398 12.54 24.39 -4.27
N TYR A 399 11.65 25.37 -4.44
CA TYR A 399 10.29 25.13 -4.93
C TYR A 399 10.28 24.48 -6.32
N ARG A 400 11.09 24.97 -7.26
CA ARG A 400 11.20 24.38 -8.61
C ARG A 400 11.71 22.94 -8.57
N ALA A 401 12.74 22.66 -7.79
CA ALA A 401 13.28 21.31 -7.62
C ALA A 401 12.23 20.34 -7.05
N MET A 402 11.45 20.76 -6.05
CA MET A 402 10.35 19.95 -5.51
C MET A 402 9.27 19.65 -6.55
N GLN A 403 8.88 20.64 -7.37
CA GLN A 403 7.88 20.42 -8.42
C GLN A 403 8.39 19.48 -9.52
N GLN A 404 9.65 19.63 -9.94
CA GLN A 404 10.27 18.74 -10.92
C GLN A 404 10.32 17.29 -10.42
N ALA A 405 10.76 17.06 -9.18
CA ALA A 405 10.77 15.73 -8.59
C ALA A 405 9.37 15.13 -8.42
N ARG A 406 8.38 15.95 -8.07
CA ARG A 406 6.97 15.55 -8.04
C ARG A 406 6.49 15.11 -9.42
N GLN A 407 6.79 15.90 -10.46
CA GLN A 407 6.42 15.56 -11.83
C GLN A 407 7.11 14.26 -12.29
N ALA A 408 8.41 14.12 -12.04
CA ALA A 408 9.14 12.88 -12.34
C ALA A 408 8.54 11.64 -11.66
N THR A 409 8.06 11.78 -10.41
CA THR A 409 7.36 10.70 -9.69
C THR A 409 6.04 10.33 -10.37
N ILE A 410 5.27 11.32 -10.83
CA ILE A 410 4.01 11.12 -11.56
C ILE A 410 4.27 10.46 -12.91
N ASP A 411 5.25 10.97 -13.65
CA ASP A 411 5.62 10.47 -14.97
C ASP A 411 6.09 9.01 -14.90
N ASN A 412 6.86 8.64 -13.87
CA ASN A 412 7.25 7.26 -13.62
C ASN A 412 6.09 6.31 -13.24
N ARG A 413 4.92 6.86 -12.96
CA ARG A 413 3.67 6.11 -12.75
C ARG A 413 2.77 6.11 -13.99
N LYS A 414 3.21 6.67 -15.11
CA LYS A 414 2.42 6.77 -16.34
C LYS A 414 3.20 6.35 -17.59
N ILE A 415 4.45 6.77 -17.71
CA ILE A 415 5.27 6.67 -18.92
C ILE A 415 5.80 5.25 -19.16
N PRO A 416 6.49 4.58 -18.20
CA PRO A 416 6.83 3.17 -18.40
C PRO A 416 5.56 2.31 -18.42
N PRO A 417 5.38 1.45 -19.43
CA PRO A 417 4.30 0.47 -19.44
C PRO A 417 4.45 -0.53 -18.27
N LEU A 418 3.36 -1.23 -17.95
CA LEU A 418 3.35 -2.29 -16.95
C LEU A 418 3.77 -3.61 -17.60
N HIS A 419 4.82 -4.23 -17.09
CA HIS A 419 5.32 -5.52 -17.57
C HIS A 419 5.04 -6.62 -16.53
N THR A 420 3.78 -7.01 -16.43
CA THR A 420 3.33 -7.95 -15.39
C THR A 420 3.84 -9.37 -15.64
N ASN A 421 4.01 -9.72 -16.92
CA ASN A 421 4.56 -10.99 -17.37
C ASN A 421 6.01 -11.17 -16.92
N VAL A 422 6.79 -10.08 -16.91
CA VAL A 422 8.17 -10.09 -16.40
C VAL A 422 8.19 -10.47 -14.92
N VAL A 423 7.28 -9.94 -14.10
CA VAL A 423 7.21 -10.31 -12.67
C VAL A 423 6.86 -11.79 -12.50
N ALA A 424 5.94 -12.33 -13.33
CA ALA A 424 5.66 -13.77 -13.33
C ALA A 424 6.89 -14.59 -13.76
N ALA A 425 7.63 -14.17 -14.79
CA ALA A 425 8.86 -14.84 -15.19
C ALA A 425 9.91 -14.86 -14.07
N ILE A 426 10.12 -13.74 -13.38
CA ILE A 426 11.00 -13.67 -12.19
C ILE A 426 10.52 -14.62 -11.10
N ALA A 427 9.22 -14.59 -10.77
CA ALA A 427 8.65 -15.47 -9.77
C ALA A 427 8.83 -16.96 -10.09
N ARG A 428 8.80 -17.34 -11.38
CA ARG A 428 9.08 -18.70 -11.84
C ARG A 428 10.54 -19.08 -11.64
N ASP A 429 11.47 -18.19 -11.99
CA ASP A 429 12.90 -18.46 -11.91
C ASP A 429 13.39 -18.64 -10.46
N PHE A 430 12.74 -17.96 -9.52
CA PHE A 430 13.09 -18.02 -8.09
C PHE A 430 12.13 -18.91 -7.28
N SER A 431 11.29 -19.73 -7.92
CA SER A 431 10.33 -20.58 -7.20
C SER A 431 11.01 -21.67 -6.35
N SER A 432 12.27 -22.00 -6.64
CA SER A 432 13.06 -22.97 -5.88
C SER A 432 13.76 -22.39 -4.64
N SER A 433 13.86 -21.05 -4.49
CA SER A 433 14.71 -20.40 -3.49
C SER A 433 14.02 -20.06 -2.17
N ARG A 434 12.84 -20.62 -1.88
CA ARG A 434 11.93 -20.21 -0.75
C ARG A 434 11.56 -18.71 -0.75
N LEU A 435 11.92 -17.96 -1.78
CA LEU A 435 11.65 -16.54 -1.89
C LEU A 435 10.21 -16.30 -2.35
N GLN A 436 9.43 -15.60 -1.54
CA GLN A 436 8.10 -15.17 -1.95
C GLN A 436 8.20 -13.95 -2.89
N VAL A 437 7.51 -14.01 -4.04
CA VAL A 437 7.46 -12.90 -5.00
C VAL A 437 6.06 -12.32 -5.06
N VAL A 438 5.95 -11.03 -4.71
CA VAL A 438 4.70 -10.28 -4.67
C VAL A 438 4.70 -9.24 -5.79
N THR A 439 3.69 -9.30 -6.67
CA THR A 439 3.56 -8.36 -7.78
C THR A 439 2.88 -7.06 -7.35
N ASN A 440 3.29 -5.94 -7.94
CA ASN A 440 2.75 -4.62 -7.66
C ASN A 440 2.60 -3.80 -8.95
N GLY A 441 1.67 -2.83 -8.94
CA GLY A 441 1.50 -1.83 -9.98
C GLY A 441 0.29 -2.10 -10.90
N GLY A 442 -0.58 -1.10 -11.02
CA GLY A 442 -1.74 -1.13 -11.93
C GLY A 442 -2.94 -1.94 -11.46
N ILE A 443 -2.95 -2.45 -10.22
CA ILE A 443 -4.06 -3.23 -9.67
C ILE A 443 -5.16 -2.28 -9.18
N GLN A 444 -6.37 -2.44 -9.71
CA GLN A 444 -7.51 -1.58 -9.41
C GLN A 444 -8.73 -2.33 -8.85
N SER A 445 -8.76 -3.67 -8.91
CA SER A 445 -9.87 -4.46 -8.37
C SER A 445 -9.42 -5.83 -7.85
N MET A 446 -10.33 -6.57 -7.20
CA MET A 446 -10.08 -7.98 -6.82
C MET A 446 -9.88 -8.89 -8.02
N GLU A 447 -10.52 -8.63 -9.16
CA GLU A 447 -10.30 -9.41 -10.38
C GLU A 447 -8.87 -9.22 -10.90
N ASP A 448 -8.31 -8.00 -10.80
CA ASP A 448 -6.90 -7.79 -11.10
C ASP A 448 -6.00 -8.58 -10.16
N VAL A 449 -6.32 -8.59 -8.86
CA VAL A 449 -5.58 -9.40 -7.86
C VAL A 449 -5.62 -10.87 -8.23
N GLN A 450 -6.80 -11.44 -8.50
CA GLN A 450 -6.94 -12.84 -8.87
C GLN A 450 -6.14 -13.16 -10.14
N ARG A 451 -6.23 -12.31 -11.18
CA ARG A 451 -5.45 -12.47 -12.42
C ARG A 451 -3.95 -12.44 -12.18
N ARG A 452 -3.48 -11.62 -11.23
CA ARG A 452 -2.06 -11.58 -10.84
C ARG A 452 -1.59 -12.84 -10.13
N LEU A 453 -2.50 -13.54 -9.46
CA LEU A 453 -2.23 -14.77 -8.73
C LEU A 453 -2.52 -16.04 -9.55
N GLU A 454 -3.05 -15.91 -10.78
CA GLU A 454 -3.24 -17.05 -11.71
C GLU A 454 -1.94 -17.84 -11.96
N PRO A 455 -0.76 -17.21 -12.17
CA PRO A 455 0.48 -17.97 -12.25
C PRO A 455 0.87 -18.49 -10.86
N ASP A 456 0.95 -19.81 -10.70
CA ASP A 456 1.14 -20.48 -9.40
C ASP A 456 2.37 -20.02 -8.59
N HIS A 457 3.38 -19.48 -9.28
CA HIS A 457 4.65 -19.02 -8.72
C HIS A 457 4.59 -17.56 -8.23
N VAL A 458 3.58 -16.78 -8.61
CA VAL A 458 3.33 -15.46 -8.02
C VAL A 458 2.60 -15.66 -6.70
N HIS A 459 3.24 -15.26 -5.61
CA HIS A 459 2.77 -15.57 -4.26
C HIS A 459 1.75 -14.56 -3.77
N GLY A 460 1.85 -13.30 -4.22
CA GLY A 460 1.05 -12.22 -3.66
C GLY A 460 0.82 -11.05 -4.60
N ALA A 461 -0.16 -10.22 -4.24
CA ALA A 461 -0.49 -8.98 -4.94
C ALA A 461 -0.51 -7.81 -3.96
N MET A 462 0.38 -6.84 -4.18
CA MET A 462 0.43 -5.60 -3.41
C MET A 462 -0.34 -4.49 -4.13
N VAL A 463 -1.31 -3.90 -3.46
CA VAL A 463 -2.19 -2.85 -3.99
C VAL A 463 -1.82 -1.49 -3.41
N GLY A 464 -1.57 -0.52 -4.31
CA GLY A 464 -1.27 0.86 -3.93
C GLY A 464 -2.51 1.75 -3.98
N ARG A 465 -2.56 2.65 -4.96
CA ARG A 465 -3.65 3.64 -5.09
C ARG A 465 -5.06 3.04 -5.15
N GLY A 466 -5.22 1.83 -5.70
CA GLY A 466 -6.51 1.13 -5.70
C GLY A 466 -7.08 0.99 -4.29
N ALA A 467 -6.24 0.60 -3.32
CA ALA A 467 -6.62 0.43 -1.92
C ALA A 467 -7.04 1.75 -1.24
N ILE A 468 -6.51 2.89 -1.69
CA ILE A 468 -6.88 4.23 -1.18
C ILE A 468 -8.17 4.73 -1.84
N ASN A 469 -8.24 4.62 -3.17
CA ASN A 469 -9.29 5.26 -3.95
C ASN A 469 -10.58 4.44 -3.97
N HIS A 470 -10.45 3.12 -3.82
CA HIS A 470 -11.54 2.16 -3.88
C HIS A 470 -11.37 1.05 -2.83
N PRO A 471 -11.29 1.39 -1.53
CA PRO A 471 -10.99 0.41 -0.47
C PRO A 471 -11.98 -0.78 -0.46
N CYS A 472 -13.28 -0.51 -0.63
CA CYS A 472 -14.31 -1.55 -0.67
C CYS A 472 -14.19 -2.49 -1.88
N SER A 473 -13.51 -2.09 -2.96
CA SER A 473 -13.26 -2.98 -4.10
C SER A 473 -12.32 -4.14 -3.74
N PHE A 474 -11.67 -4.09 -2.59
CA PHE A 474 -10.75 -5.11 -2.08
C PHE A 474 -11.22 -5.71 -0.74
N ALA A 475 -12.35 -5.28 -0.18
CA ALA A 475 -12.78 -5.70 1.15
C ALA A 475 -13.19 -7.17 1.24
N ALA A 476 -13.54 -7.83 0.13
CA ALA A 476 -13.77 -9.29 0.15
C ALA A 476 -12.49 -10.13 0.08
N VAL A 477 -11.29 -9.52 0.20
CA VAL A 477 -10.02 -10.24 0.14
C VAL A 477 -9.95 -11.41 1.12
N ASP A 478 -10.51 -11.27 2.33
CA ASP A 478 -10.53 -12.32 3.35
C ASP A 478 -11.35 -13.53 2.90
N ALA A 479 -12.54 -13.29 2.34
CA ALA A 479 -13.40 -14.34 1.81
C ALA A 479 -12.82 -14.99 0.54
N VAL A 480 -12.23 -14.19 -0.35
CA VAL A 480 -11.80 -14.63 -1.68
C VAL A 480 -10.44 -15.33 -1.65
N LEU A 481 -9.45 -14.79 -0.94
CA LEU A 481 -8.08 -15.30 -0.96
C LEU A 481 -7.74 -16.15 0.27
N TYR A 482 -8.13 -15.69 1.45
CA TYR A 482 -7.80 -16.37 2.71
C TYR A 482 -8.80 -17.47 3.05
N LYS A 483 -9.92 -17.59 2.29
CA LYS A 483 -11.03 -18.53 2.51
C LYS A 483 -11.57 -18.46 3.95
N HIS A 484 -11.37 -17.33 4.60
CA HIS A 484 -11.93 -17.01 5.89
C HIS A 484 -13.24 -16.30 5.63
N CYS A 485 -14.30 -17.09 5.53
CA CYS A 485 -15.66 -16.60 5.67
C CYS A 485 -15.97 -16.66 7.17
N ASP A 486 -15.57 -15.66 7.93
CA ASP A 486 -16.01 -15.55 9.32
C ASP A 486 -17.50 -15.16 9.32
N ILE A 487 -18.36 -16.15 9.04
CA ILE A 487 -19.83 -16.03 9.07
C ILE A 487 -20.31 -15.65 10.48
N ASP A 488 -19.50 -15.93 11.51
CA ASP A 488 -19.76 -15.64 12.93
C ASP A 488 -18.99 -14.43 13.50
N SER A 489 -18.18 -13.69 12.71
CA SER A 489 -17.49 -12.52 13.27
C SER A 489 -18.33 -11.25 13.13
N ASP A 490 -18.52 -10.55 14.24
CA ASP A 490 -19.04 -9.18 14.32
C ASP A 490 -18.37 -8.21 13.32
N ARG A 491 -17.23 -8.53 12.68
CA ARG A 491 -16.47 -7.62 11.81
C ARG A 491 -16.81 -7.67 10.32
N CYS A 492 -17.51 -8.70 9.83
CA CYS A 492 -18.09 -8.70 8.47
C CYS A 492 -19.33 -7.80 8.43
N GLY A 493 -19.10 -6.50 8.33
CA GLY A 493 -20.14 -5.48 8.48
C GLY A 493 -20.55 -4.78 7.20
N THR A 494 -21.42 -3.80 7.37
CA THR A 494 -21.79 -2.84 6.34
C THR A 494 -20.79 -1.69 6.30
N ARG A 495 -20.79 -0.92 5.21
CA ARG A 495 -19.96 0.29 5.11
C ARG A 495 -20.27 1.29 6.23
N GLY A 496 -21.54 1.41 6.63
CA GLY A 496 -21.96 2.22 7.78
C GLY A 496 -21.32 1.74 9.08
N GLN A 497 -21.36 0.44 9.37
CA GLN A 497 -20.75 -0.13 10.58
C GLN A 497 -19.23 0.05 10.62
N VAL A 498 -18.55 -0.04 9.47
CA VAL A 498 -17.11 0.28 9.38
C VAL A 498 -16.86 1.73 9.74
N LEU A 499 -17.67 2.67 9.21
CA LEU A 499 -17.52 4.08 9.52
C LEU A 499 -17.81 4.36 11.01
N GLU A 500 -18.83 3.76 11.60
CA GLU A 500 -19.17 3.90 13.02
C GLU A 500 -18.03 3.43 13.94
N ARG A 501 -17.44 2.26 13.65
CA ARG A 501 -16.26 1.77 14.38
C ARG A 501 -15.07 2.70 14.22
N TYR A 502 -14.87 3.24 13.02
CA TYR A 502 -13.80 4.17 12.77
C TYR A 502 -14.01 5.51 13.48
N ILE A 503 -15.25 6.00 13.58
CA ILE A 503 -15.62 7.18 14.37
C ILE A 503 -15.27 6.99 15.84
N LEU A 504 -15.54 5.80 16.40
CA LEU A 504 -15.15 5.48 17.77
C LEU A 504 -13.64 5.54 17.95
N TYR A 505 -12.88 4.92 17.04
CA TYR A 505 -11.41 5.02 17.04
C TYR A 505 -10.92 6.47 16.95
N CYS A 506 -11.48 7.27 16.05
CA CYS A 506 -11.12 8.70 15.91
C CYS A 506 -11.39 9.47 17.21
N THR A 507 -12.51 9.18 17.88
CA THR A 507 -12.85 9.77 19.19
C THR A 507 -11.78 9.41 20.22
N THR A 508 -11.45 8.13 20.36
CA THR A 508 -10.41 7.67 21.30
C THR A 508 -9.05 8.30 21.01
N GLN A 509 -8.63 8.37 19.74
CA GLN A 509 -7.36 8.99 19.36
C GLN A 509 -7.32 10.49 19.66
N GLU A 510 -8.45 11.18 19.49
CA GLU A 510 -8.57 12.60 19.78
C GLU A 510 -8.60 12.88 21.28
N ASP A 511 -9.32 12.09 22.07
CA ASP A 511 -9.30 12.15 23.53
C ASP A 511 -7.89 11.91 24.07
N GLU A 512 -7.19 10.90 23.57
CA GLU A 512 -5.81 10.57 23.94
C GLU A 512 -4.83 11.69 23.59
N TYR A 513 -5.02 12.37 22.45
CA TYR A 513 -4.24 13.54 22.06
C TYR A 513 -4.45 14.71 23.03
N PHE A 514 -5.70 15.00 23.41
CA PHE A 514 -6.02 16.12 24.30
C PHE A 514 -5.66 15.89 25.76
N GLN A 515 -5.74 14.64 26.24
CA GLN A 515 -5.23 14.28 27.56
C GLN A 515 -3.74 14.59 27.70
N ARG A 516 -2.98 14.44 26.60
CA ARG A 516 -1.53 14.75 26.57
C ARG A 516 -1.19 16.19 26.24
N CYS A 517 -2.17 16.96 25.78
CA CYS A 517 -1.99 18.36 25.39
C CYS A 517 -3.11 19.20 26.01
N PRO A 518 -3.08 19.46 27.33
CA PRO A 518 -4.12 20.22 28.01
C PRO A 518 -4.33 21.59 27.38
N HIS A 519 -5.61 21.97 27.24
CA HIS A 519 -6.09 23.12 26.44
C HIS A 519 -5.67 24.51 26.96
N GLU A 520 -4.97 24.60 28.10
CA GLU A 520 -4.80 25.82 28.90
C GLU A 520 -3.91 26.92 28.28
N SER A 521 -3.42 26.73 27.06
CA SER A 521 -2.71 27.79 26.33
C SER A 521 -2.75 27.54 24.82
N ALA A 522 -3.92 27.73 24.20
CA ALA A 522 -4.10 27.59 22.75
C ALA A 522 -3.34 28.69 21.99
N THR A 523 -2.05 28.46 21.72
CA THR A 523 -1.28 29.27 20.77
C THR A 523 -1.76 29.02 19.33
N LYS A 524 -1.47 29.94 18.41
CA LYS A 524 -1.77 29.75 16.97
C LYS A 524 -1.13 28.48 16.39
N GLU A 525 0.04 28.09 16.89
CA GLU A 525 0.77 26.88 16.47
C GLU A 525 0.05 25.60 16.92
N LYS A 526 -0.36 25.51 18.19
CA LYS A 526 -1.17 24.37 18.69
C LYS A 526 -2.49 24.21 17.93
N ASN A 527 -3.11 25.33 17.53
CA ASN A 527 -4.31 25.33 16.68
C ASN A 527 -4.04 24.82 15.25
N SER A 528 -2.81 24.91 14.75
CA SER A 528 -2.41 24.31 13.48
C SER A 528 -2.22 22.80 13.61
N ASP A 529 -1.57 22.35 14.68
CA ASP A 529 -1.27 20.93 14.92
C ASP A 529 -2.51 20.08 15.08
N ILE A 530 -3.49 20.55 15.88
CA ILE A 530 -4.80 19.89 16.00
C ILE A 530 -5.52 19.78 14.65
N CYS A 531 -5.43 20.80 13.80
CA CYS A 531 -6.05 20.76 12.47
C CYS A 531 -5.38 19.74 11.58
N ILE A 532 -4.06 19.59 11.65
CA ILE A 532 -3.30 18.57 10.91
C ILE A 532 -3.72 17.19 11.41
N PHE A 533 -3.72 16.97 12.72
CA PHE A 533 -4.10 15.70 13.33
C PHE A 533 -5.53 15.28 12.97
N ARG A 534 -6.53 16.17 13.09
CA ARG A 534 -7.92 15.88 12.66
C ARG A 534 -8.03 15.59 11.16
N LYS A 535 -7.23 16.25 10.31
CA LYS A 535 -7.18 15.93 8.87
C LYS A 535 -6.65 14.52 8.63
N GLU A 536 -5.62 14.10 9.36
CA GLU A 536 -5.06 12.76 9.29
C GLU A 536 -6.04 11.69 9.75
N LEU A 537 -6.79 11.93 10.83
CA LEU A 537 -7.85 11.03 11.32
C LEU A 537 -9.02 10.89 10.32
N VAL A 538 -9.42 11.98 9.66
CA VAL A 538 -10.58 11.95 8.76
C VAL A 538 -10.24 11.38 7.37
N ALA A 539 -8.98 11.50 6.93
CA ALA A 539 -8.57 11.14 5.58
C ALA A 539 -8.90 9.68 5.16
N PRO A 540 -8.73 8.64 6.01
CA PRO A 540 -8.97 7.25 5.60
C PRO A 540 -10.41 6.96 5.17
N ALA A 541 -11.39 7.62 5.78
CA ALA A 541 -12.81 7.42 5.47
C ALA A 541 -13.29 8.12 4.18
N TYR A 542 -12.45 8.94 3.54
CA TYR A 542 -12.87 9.79 2.41
C TYR A 542 -13.41 8.99 1.22
N HIS A 543 -12.86 7.81 0.94
CA HIS A 543 -13.25 6.98 -0.22
C HIS A 543 -14.10 5.74 0.13
N LEU A 544 -14.58 5.60 1.37
CA LEU A 544 -15.34 4.42 1.81
C LEU A 544 -16.61 4.17 0.99
N PHE A 545 -17.26 5.23 0.51
CA PHE A 545 -18.53 5.18 -0.22
C PHE A 545 -18.40 5.45 -1.72
N VAL A 546 -17.19 5.43 -2.29
CA VAL A 546 -17.02 5.60 -3.76
C VAL A 546 -17.85 4.54 -4.50
N GLY A 547 -18.62 4.98 -5.50
CA GLY A 547 -19.55 4.15 -6.26
C GLY A 547 -20.93 3.95 -5.63
N GLU A 548 -21.24 4.61 -4.52
CA GLU A 548 -22.55 4.53 -3.86
C GLU A 548 -23.34 5.82 -4.00
N GLU A 549 -24.67 5.69 -3.93
CA GLU A 549 -25.57 6.84 -3.87
C GLU A 549 -25.25 7.72 -2.65
N GLY A 550 -25.31 9.04 -2.83
CA GLY A 550 -25.00 10.02 -1.78
C GLY A 550 -23.50 10.29 -1.58
N ASN A 551 -22.59 9.51 -2.17
CA ASN A 551 -21.14 9.69 -1.99
C ASN A 551 -20.63 11.09 -2.35
N ALA A 552 -21.16 11.69 -3.43
CA ALA A 552 -20.76 13.04 -3.81
C ALA A 552 -21.14 14.08 -2.75
N ALA A 553 -22.31 13.94 -2.10
CA ALA A 553 -22.72 14.80 -1.00
C ALA A 553 -21.87 14.55 0.26
N TYR A 554 -21.65 13.29 0.60
CA TYR A 554 -20.74 12.85 1.67
C TYR A 554 -19.35 13.48 1.54
N GLN A 555 -18.66 13.32 0.40
CA GLN A 555 -17.31 13.84 0.18
C GLN A 555 -17.25 15.38 0.18
N ARG A 556 -18.26 16.05 -0.40
CA ARG A 556 -18.36 17.51 -0.37
C ARG A 556 -18.46 18.03 1.05
N LEU A 557 -19.33 17.42 1.87
CA LEU A 557 -19.52 17.82 3.26
C LEU A 557 -18.26 17.55 4.09
N LEU A 558 -17.70 16.35 3.95
CA LEU A 558 -16.47 15.94 4.61
C LEU A 558 -15.35 16.95 4.35
N LYS A 559 -15.05 17.24 3.08
CA LYS A 559 -14.04 18.23 2.69
C LYS A 559 -14.32 19.62 3.27
N ARG A 560 -15.59 20.06 3.26
CA ARG A 560 -16.00 21.37 3.79
C ARG A 560 -15.78 21.47 5.30
N LEU A 561 -16.07 20.42 6.06
CA LEU A 561 -15.90 20.41 7.50
C LEU A 561 -14.43 20.20 7.90
N THR A 562 -13.70 19.33 7.20
CA THR A 562 -12.25 19.13 7.40
C THR A 562 -11.44 20.40 7.12
N SER A 563 -11.86 21.26 6.19
CA SER A 563 -11.21 22.58 6.00
C SER A 563 -11.45 23.54 7.17
N ARG A 564 -12.41 23.24 8.05
CA ARG A 564 -12.72 23.94 9.30
C ARG A 564 -12.46 23.05 10.52
N ALA A 565 -11.47 22.18 10.44
CA ALA A 565 -11.16 21.18 11.47
C ALA A 565 -10.90 21.78 12.86
N GLN A 566 -10.62 23.08 12.99
CA GLN A 566 -10.53 23.76 14.30
C GLN A 566 -11.88 23.86 15.04
N ARG A 567 -13.02 23.76 14.34
CA ARG A 567 -14.37 23.97 14.91
C ARG A 567 -15.14 22.69 15.19
N HIS A 568 -14.63 21.54 14.76
CA HIS A 568 -15.32 20.27 14.82
C HIS A 568 -14.34 19.18 15.20
N THR A 569 -14.76 18.24 16.04
CA THR A 569 -13.99 17.01 16.27
C THR A 569 -14.00 16.13 15.03
N SER A 570 -13.03 15.22 14.93
CA SER A 570 -12.99 14.22 13.85
C SER A 570 -14.30 13.41 13.77
N ALA A 571 -14.84 12.99 14.93
CA ALA A 571 -16.12 12.31 15.03
C ALA A 571 -17.29 13.13 14.48
N GLN A 572 -17.42 14.40 14.88
CA GLN A 572 -18.48 15.29 14.37
C GLN A 572 -18.40 15.47 12.85
N ILE A 573 -17.19 15.61 12.30
CA ILE A 573 -16.97 15.72 10.86
C ILE A 573 -17.49 14.48 10.12
N LEU A 574 -17.13 13.30 10.62
CA LEU A 574 -17.50 12.01 10.01
C LEU A 574 -19.00 11.73 10.15
N GLN A 575 -19.58 11.92 11.34
CA GLN A 575 -21.02 11.72 11.61
C GLN A 575 -21.90 12.63 10.76
N ALA A 576 -21.56 13.93 10.69
CA ALA A 576 -22.32 14.87 9.87
C ALA A 576 -22.24 14.51 8.37
N SER A 577 -21.07 14.04 7.92
CA SER A 577 -20.89 13.57 6.54
C SER A 577 -21.68 12.29 6.28
N MET A 578 -21.65 11.34 7.22
CA MET A 578 -22.38 10.06 7.14
C MET A 578 -23.89 10.27 6.95
N ALA A 579 -24.47 11.29 7.58
CA ALA A 579 -25.88 11.65 7.45
C ALA A 579 -26.30 12.12 6.03
N GLN A 580 -25.35 12.26 5.10
CA GLN A 580 -25.65 12.54 3.68
C GLN A 580 -25.90 11.28 2.85
N LEU A 581 -25.70 10.09 3.43
CA LEU A 581 -25.81 8.81 2.74
C LEU A 581 -27.19 8.19 3.00
N PRO A 582 -27.85 7.59 1.99
CA PRO A 582 -29.06 6.83 2.20
C PRO A 582 -28.77 5.51 2.92
N ASP A 583 -29.78 4.97 3.59
CA ASP A 583 -29.68 3.70 4.34
C ASP A 583 -29.18 2.54 3.48
N GLU A 584 -29.53 2.51 2.18
CA GLU A 584 -29.06 1.46 1.26
C GLU A 584 -27.52 1.48 1.10
N SER A 585 -26.93 2.67 0.90
CA SER A 585 -25.47 2.85 0.82
C SER A 585 -24.77 2.51 2.13
N LEU A 586 -25.39 2.84 3.27
CA LEU A 586 -24.86 2.53 4.60
C LEU A 586 -24.92 1.03 4.91
N ASN A 587 -26.03 0.38 4.56
CA ASN A 587 -26.30 -1.02 4.86
C ASN A 587 -25.69 -2.00 3.85
N LYS A 588 -25.07 -1.50 2.78
CA LYS A 588 -24.35 -2.34 1.84
C LYS A 588 -23.16 -3.02 2.53
N ARG A 589 -23.05 -4.33 2.36
CA ARG A 589 -21.93 -5.12 2.88
C ARG A 589 -20.63 -4.70 2.22
N ILE A 590 -19.53 -4.70 2.97
CA ILE A 590 -18.23 -4.26 2.46
C ILE A 590 -17.70 -5.18 1.35
N GLU A 591 -18.01 -6.47 1.43
CA GLU A 591 -17.64 -7.52 0.48
C GLU A 591 -18.54 -7.59 -0.75
N GLN A 592 -19.67 -6.88 -0.76
CA GLN A 592 -20.53 -6.81 -1.95
C GLN A 592 -19.84 -5.92 -2.99
N HIS A 593 -19.05 -6.59 -3.84
CA HIS A 593 -18.29 -5.97 -4.90
C HIS A 593 -19.20 -5.28 -5.92
N LEU A 594 -18.82 -4.06 -6.28
CA LEU A 594 -19.22 -3.47 -7.56
C LEU A 594 -18.22 -3.94 -8.61
N PRO A 595 -18.67 -4.59 -9.71
CA PRO A 595 -17.79 -4.95 -10.81
C PRO A 595 -17.09 -3.69 -11.36
N TRP A 596 -15.79 -3.77 -11.67
CA TRP A 596 -14.97 -2.64 -12.14
C TRP A 596 -15.60 -1.84 -13.29
N ASN A 597 -16.34 -2.51 -14.18
CA ASN A 597 -17.03 -1.90 -15.31
C ASN A 597 -18.09 -0.86 -14.88
N ARG A 598 -18.70 -1.03 -13.69
CA ARG A 598 -19.67 -0.07 -13.12
C ARG A 598 -18.97 1.17 -12.58
N ILE A 599 -17.79 0.99 -11.96
CA ILE A 599 -16.93 2.07 -11.45
C ILE A 599 -16.43 2.97 -12.59
N GLN A 600 -16.14 2.40 -13.76
CA GLN A 600 -15.71 3.17 -14.94
C GLN A 600 -16.84 4.01 -15.57
N CYS A 601 -18.07 3.49 -15.63
CA CYS A 601 -19.20 4.22 -16.22
C CYS A 601 -19.52 5.50 -15.43
N GLU A 602 -19.56 5.43 -14.09
CA GLU A 602 -19.80 6.60 -13.23
C GLU A 602 -18.65 7.62 -13.28
N PHE A 603 -17.45 7.18 -13.67
CA PHE A 603 -16.29 8.04 -13.90
C PHE A 603 -16.47 8.95 -15.12
N GLN A 604 -17.13 8.46 -16.18
CA GLN A 604 -17.41 9.25 -17.37
C GLN A 604 -18.53 10.26 -17.13
N GLU A 605 -19.56 9.90 -16.36
CA GLU A 605 -20.70 10.79 -16.07
C GLU A 605 -20.34 11.91 -15.08
N SER A 606 -19.54 11.63 -14.04
CA SER A 606 -19.20 12.64 -13.02
C SER A 606 -18.17 13.70 -13.44
N TYR A 607 -17.33 13.40 -14.44
CA TYR A 607 -16.30 14.33 -14.94
C TYR A 607 -16.63 14.98 -16.30
N GLY A 608 -17.63 14.47 -17.03
CA GLY A 608 -18.00 14.95 -18.37
C GLY A 608 -18.55 16.37 -18.42
N GLU A 609 -19.19 16.86 -17.34
CA GLU A 609 -19.81 18.20 -17.34
C GLU A 609 -18.96 19.29 -16.67
N ALA A 610 -17.99 18.94 -15.81
CA ALA A 610 -17.19 19.92 -15.06
C ALA A 610 -15.94 20.44 -15.82
N ALA A 611 -15.59 19.84 -16.96
CA ALA A 611 -14.32 20.09 -17.64
C ALA A 611 -14.33 21.27 -18.65
N MET A 612 -15.48 21.89 -18.93
CA MET A 612 -15.57 22.98 -19.93
C MET A 612 -15.76 24.41 -19.37
N GLY A 613 -15.61 24.65 -18.06
CA GLY A 613 -16.02 25.94 -17.47
C GLY A 613 -15.08 26.69 -16.51
N ALA A 614 -13.93 26.17 -16.08
CA ALA A 614 -13.18 26.79 -14.97
C ALA A 614 -11.76 27.25 -15.34
N THR A 615 -11.66 28.44 -15.90
CA THR A 615 -10.42 29.23 -15.97
C THR A 615 -10.03 29.82 -14.62
N LYS A 616 -8.74 29.67 -14.25
CA LYS A 616 -7.90 30.53 -13.39
C LYS A 616 -8.53 31.08 -12.09
N ARG A 617 -8.14 30.49 -10.94
CA ARG A 617 -7.44 31.14 -9.80
C ARG A 617 -7.58 30.30 -8.51
N SER A 618 -6.44 30.08 -7.85
CA SER A 618 -6.18 29.81 -6.42
C SER A 618 -5.44 28.50 -6.18
N GLY A 619 -4.16 28.64 -5.81
CA GLY A 619 -3.27 27.55 -5.42
C GLY A 619 -3.63 26.96 -4.06
N ALA A 620 -3.03 25.79 -3.79
CA ALA A 620 -3.09 25.03 -2.55
C ALA A 620 -4.35 24.18 -2.30
N MET A 621 -4.80 23.38 -3.28
CA MET A 621 -5.49 22.10 -3.02
C MET A 621 -5.58 21.16 -4.24
N GLN A 622 -4.50 21.02 -5.02
CA GLN A 622 -4.32 19.94 -6.00
C GLN A 622 -3.37 18.87 -5.45
N ARG A 623 -3.75 18.25 -4.33
CA ARG A 623 -3.30 16.89 -3.98
C ARG A 623 -4.54 16.03 -4.17
N ILE A 624 -4.45 15.04 -5.07
CA ILE A 624 -5.54 14.27 -5.70
C ILE A 624 -5.98 14.91 -7.03
N VAL A 625 -5.35 14.45 -8.11
CA VAL A 625 -5.93 13.71 -9.25
C VAL A 625 -4.75 13.41 -10.21
N TYR A 626 -4.67 12.14 -10.64
CA TYR A 626 -3.65 11.42 -11.44
C TYR A 626 -2.54 10.65 -10.73
#